data_AF-A0A7S0EMQ5-F1
#
_entry.id   AF-A0A7S0EMQ5-F1
#
_cell.length_a   1.000
_cell.length_b   1.000
_cell.length_c   1.000
_cell.angle_alpha   90.00
_cell.angle_beta   90.00
_cell.angle_gamma   90.00
#
_symmetry.space_group_name_H-M   'P 1'
#
loop_
_entity.id
_entity.type
_entity.pdbx_description
1 polymer ?
#
loop_
_entity_poly.entity_id
_entity_poly.type
_entity_poly.pdbx_seq_one_letter_code
_entity_poly.pdbx_strand_id
1 'polypeptide(L)'
;MLTTLAVTLLAGATALHTPARPLGRRAVIGTAAAVSLLPVTAAFAADTEASIIAEIKEIRAKLDVPTINKLLETEQWDAVRSIFKAAPVNLAWEQTLAKKNPFKKLADLRDDVEQFEVVDELASAIQLADQYCYSNTFIYTQPGNGKVKIKEPKQQVAIAVQKIEGFLQPQ
;
A
#
# COMPACT_ATOMS: atom_id res chain seq x y z
N MET A 1 -25.80 -3.48 63.69
CA MET A 1 -25.06 -4.22 64.74
C MET A 1 -24.33 -5.35 64.03
N LEU A 2 -23.01 -5.19 63.83
CA LEU A 2 -21.94 -5.80 64.65
C LEU A 2 -21.96 -7.35 64.48
N THR A 3 -20.93 -8.08 64.06
CA THR A 3 -19.48 -7.79 64.00
C THR A 3 -18.69 -9.04 63.54
N THR A 4 -17.57 -8.81 62.83
CA THR A 4 -16.26 -9.55 62.87
C THR A 4 -16.19 -11.06 62.56
N LEU A 5 -15.06 -11.70 62.21
CA LEU A 5 -13.61 -11.44 62.33
C LEU A 5 -12.88 -12.35 61.29
N ALA A 6 -12.08 -11.83 60.37
CA ALA A 6 -10.60 -11.92 60.30
C ALA A 6 -9.94 -13.27 60.66
N VAL A 7 -9.00 -13.74 59.82
CA VAL A 7 -7.59 -14.07 60.19
C VAL A 7 -6.78 -14.50 58.95
N THR A 8 -5.61 -13.88 58.83
CA THR A 8 -4.51 -14.10 57.89
C THR A 8 -3.45 -15.00 58.55
N LEU A 9 -2.78 -15.91 57.82
CA LEU A 9 -1.35 -16.32 57.96
C LEU A 9 -1.06 -17.47 56.97
N LEU A 10 -0.15 -17.38 55.99
CA LEU A 10 1.34 -17.35 56.02
C LEU A 10 1.98 -18.75 56.04
N ALA A 11 2.95 -18.93 55.13
CA ALA A 11 3.98 -19.97 55.06
C ALA A 11 3.48 -21.39 54.73
N GLY A 12 4.19 -22.24 54.00
CA GLY A 12 5.56 -22.25 53.54
C GLY A 12 5.91 -23.71 53.25
N ALA A 13 6.68 -23.95 52.19
CA ALA A 13 7.51 -25.12 51.88
C ALA A 13 7.01 -26.54 52.27
N THR A 14 6.88 -27.42 51.28
CA THR A 14 7.24 -28.84 51.50
C THR A 14 7.77 -29.52 50.25
N ALA A 15 9.09 -29.64 50.24
CA ALA A 15 9.94 -30.73 49.78
C ALA A 15 9.41 -31.71 48.70
N LEU A 16 10.07 -31.64 47.55
CA LEU A 16 10.29 -32.74 46.62
C LEU A 16 10.76 -34.00 47.36
N HIS A 17 10.04 -35.10 47.17
CA HIS A 17 10.48 -36.44 47.54
C HIS A 17 10.43 -37.34 46.31
N THR A 18 11.58 -37.65 45.72
CA THR A 18 11.74 -38.84 44.88
C THR A 18 13.18 -39.33 44.97
N PRO A 19 13.45 -40.54 45.51
CA PRO A 19 14.79 -41.10 45.57
C PRO A 19 15.16 -41.76 44.24
N ALA A 20 16.20 -41.27 43.56
CA ALA A 20 16.80 -41.94 42.41
C ALA A 20 17.97 -42.83 42.86
N ARG A 21 17.83 -44.13 42.61
CA ARG A 21 18.80 -45.21 42.84
C ARG A 21 20.03 -45.06 41.91
N PRO A 22 21.24 -45.49 42.31
CA PRO A 22 22.47 -45.05 41.66
C PRO A 22 23.00 -45.99 40.57
N LEU A 23 23.91 -45.40 39.78
CA LEU A 23 25.00 -45.98 38.98
C LEU A 23 24.65 -46.67 37.65
N GLY A 24 24.94 -45.96 36.56
CA GLY A 24 25.20 -46.52 35.24
C GLY A 24 26.27 -45.69 34.54
N ARG A 25 27.47 -46.26 34.38
CA ARG A 25 28.60 -45.69 33.64
C ARG A 25 28.21 -45.44 32.19
N ARG A 26 28.32 -44.21 31.70
CA ARG A 26 28.74 -43.88 30.31
C ARG A 26 28.85 -42.37 30.11
N ALA A 27 30.07 -41.98 29.75
CA ALA A 27 30.52 -40.77 29.05
C ALA A 27 29.45 -39.86 28.46
N VAL A 28 29.52 -38.56 28.80
CA VAL A 28 29.51 -37.46 27.81
C VAL A 28 30.30 -36.29 28.40
N ILE A 29 31.56 -36.13 27.99
CA ILE A 29 32.31 -34.89 28.18
C ILE A 29 32.03 -34.04 26.94
N GLY A 30 31.54 -32.82 27.17
CA GLY A 30 31.85 -31.65 26.36
C GLY A 30 31.19 -31.55 25.00
N THR A 31 30.10 -30.80 24.92
CA THR A 31 29.89 -29.89 23.78
C THR A 31 29.06 -28.71 24.26
N ALA A 32 29.72 -27.59 24.57
CA ALA A 32 29.05 -26.31 24.70
C ALA A 32 28.58 -25.93 23.29
N ALA A 33 27.27 -26.01 23.05
CA ALA A 33 26.67 -25.42 21.86
C ALA A 33 26.81 -23.90 21.98
N ALA A 34 27.81 -23.33 21.30
CA ALA A 34 27.86 -21.92 21.02
C ALA A 34 26.64 -21.60 20.16
N VAL A 35 25.60 -21.04 20.79
CA VAL A 35 24.48 -20.42 20.09
C VAL A 35 25.08 -19.30 19.27
N SER A 36 25.27 -19.56 17.98
CA SER A 36 25.60 -18.55 17.00
C SER A 36 24.37 -17.65 16.91
N LEU A 37 24.37 -16.57 17.69
CA LEU A 37 23.51 -15.42 17.47
C LEU A 37 23.95 -14.81 16.14
N LEU A 38 23.47 -15.38 15.04
CA LEU A 38 23.46 -14.68 13.77
C LEU A 38 22.59 -13.44 14.00
N PRO A 39 23.11 -12.22 13.85
CA PRO A 39 22.24 -11.07 13.72
C PRO A 39 21.42 -11.32 12.46
N VAL A 40 20.14 -11.65 12.62
CA VAL A 40 19.16 -11.49 11.56
C VAL A 40 19.03 -9.99 11.35
N THR A 41 19.97 -9.40 10.61
CA THR A 41 19.72 -8.13 9.93
C THR A 41 18.75 -8.47 8.81
N ALA A 42 17.47 -8.58 9.16
CA ALA A 42 16.41 -8.27 8.23
C ALA A 42 16.61 -6.77 7.91
N ALA A 43 17.46 -6.50 6.93
CA ALA A 43 17.48 -5.22 6.26
C ALA A 43 16.10 -5.10 5.61
N PHE A 44 15.17 -4.43 6.30
CA PHE A 44 14.06 -3.79 5.63
C PHE A 44 14.72 -2.83 4.64
N ALA A 45 14.85 -3.25 3.39
CA ALA A 45 15.28 -2.35 2.34
C ALA A 45 14.29 -1.19 2.35
N ALA A 46 14.75 -0.02 2.83
CA ALA A 46 14.01 1.21 2.63
C ALA A 46 13.80 1.34 1.13
N ASP A 47 12.57 1.67 0.72
CA ASP A 47 12.27 1.92 -0.70
C ASP A 47 13.24 2.99 -1.19
N THR A 48 14.21 2.58 -2.03
CA THR A 48 15.17 3.54 -2.59
C THR A 48 14.44 4.45 -3.56
N GLU A 49 14.87 5.70 -3.68
CA GLU A 49 14.28 6.66 -4.62
C GLU A 49 14.22 6.07 -6.05
N ALA A 50 15.26 5.34 -6.46
CA ALA A 50 15.31 4.65 -7.74
C ALA A 50 14.21 3.59 -7.91
N SER A 51 13.88 2.84 -6.85
CA SER A 51 12.78 1.86 -6.85
C SER A 51 11.43 2.56 -6.99
N ILE A 52 11.21 3.64 -6.25
CA ILE A 52 9.96 4.40 -6.30
C ILE A 52 9.77 5.05 -7.69
N ILE A 53 10.84 5.60 -8.26
CA ILE A 53 10.82 6.14 -9.63
C ILE A 53 10.52 5.04 -10.66
N ALA A 54 11.01 3.81 -10.47
CA ALA A 54 10.69 2.69 -11.34
C ALA A 54 9.19 2.35 -11.29
N GLU A 55 8.58 2.33 -10.10
CA GLU A 55 7.13 2.13 -9.94
C GLU A 55 6.33 3.26 -10.61
N ILE A 56 6.74 4.52 -10.46
CA ILE A 56 6.09 5.66 -11.11
C ILE A 56 6.19 5.56 -12.65
N LYS A 57 7.33 5.10 -13.18
CA LYS A 57 7.49 4.84 -14.62
C LYS A 57 6.57 3.72 -15.10
N GLU A 58 6.34 2.69 -14.29
CA GLU A 58 5.37 1.65 -14.62
C GLU A 58 3.94 2.19 -14.65
N ILE A 59 3.55 3.02 -13.68
CA ILE A 59 2.25 3.72 -13.68
C ILE A 59 2.10 4.58 -14.94
N ARG A 60 3.14 5.34 -15.31
CA ARG A 60 3.13 6.15 -16.54
C ARG A 60 2.94 5.30 -17.80
N ALA A 61 3.61 4.15 -17.87
CA ALA A 61 3.52 3.23 -19.00
C ALA A 61 2.13 2.57 -19.12
N LYS A 62 1.45 2.34 -18.00
CA LYS A 62 0.07 1.82 -17.97
C LYS A 62 -0.97 2.89 -18.33
N LEU A 63 -0.69 4.16 -18.04
CA LEU A 63 -1.47 5.31 -18.50
C LEU A 63 -1.12 5.70 -19.95
N ASP A 64 -1.24 4.73 -20.86
CA ASP A 64 -0.99 4.94 -22.28
C ASP A 64 -2.12 5.76 -22.93
N VAL A 65 -1.87 7.06 -23.14
CA VAL A 65 -2.85 8.03 -23.64
C VAL A 65 -3.46 7.62 -24.99
N PRO A 66 -2.70 7.16 -26.00
CA PRO A 66 -3.25 6.69 -27.27
C PRO A 66 -4.22 5.51 -27.09
N THR A 67 -3.87 4.51 -26.30
CA THR A 67 -4.74 3.36 -26.04
C THR A 67 -6.01 3.80 -25.32
N ILE A 68 -5.90 4.61 -24.26
CA ILE A 68 -7.06 5.12 -23.53
C ILE A 68 -7.97 5.97 -24.44
N ASN A 69 -7.39 6.85 -25.26
CA ASN A 69 -8.14 7.67 -26.21
C ASN A 69 -8.93 6.83 -27.22
N LYS A 70 -8.33 5.76 -27.73
CA LYS A 70 -8.98 4.82 -28.64
C LYS A 70 -10.14 4.11 -27.94
N LEU A 71 -9.93 3.62 -26.71
CA LEU A 71 -10.99 2.97 -25.93
C LEU A 71 -12.17 3.91 -25.67
N LEU A 72 -11.91 5.18 -25.33
CA LEU A 72 -12.92 6.22 -25.15
C LEU A 72 -13.69 6.54 -26.44
N GLU A 73 -13.02 6.51 -27.60
CA GLU A 73 -13.68 6.70 -28.91
C GLU A 73 -14.56 5.51 -29.31
N THR A 74 -14.17 4.30 -28.92
CA THR A 74 -14.96 3.08 -29.13
C THR A 74 -16.03 2.84 -28.06
N GLU A 75 -16.27 3.82 -27.18
CA GLU A 75 -17.25 3.77 -26.09
C GLU A 75 -17.03 2.60 -25.10
N GLN A 76 -15.79 2.11 -24.98
CA GLN A 76 -15.42 1.03 -24.07
C GLN A 76 -15.12 1.56 -22.66
N TRP A 77 -16.14 2.13 -22.00
CA TRP A 77 -15.98 2.80 -20.70
C TRP A 77 -15.42 1.86 -19.63
N ASP A 78 -15.93 0.64 -19.52
CA ASP A 78 -15.49 -0.32 -18.50
C ASP A 78 -14.05 -0.79 -18.72
N ALA A 79 -13.58 -0.85 -19.97
CA ALA A 79 -12.17 -1.16 -20.27
C ALA A 79 -11.24 -0.06 -19.76
N VAL A 80 -11.62 1.21 -19.96
CA VAL A 80 -10.87 2.37 -19.43
C VAL A 80 -10.85 2.37 -17.91
N ARG A 81 -12.01 2.12 -17.28
CA ARG A 81 -12.11 2.03 -15.82
C ARG A 81 -11.28 0.88 -15.25
N SER A 82 -11.23 -0.25 -15.97
CA SER A 82 -10.39 -1.39 -15.59
C SER A 82 -8.90 -1.01 -15.56
N ILE A 83 -8.43 -0.15 -16.47
CA ILE A 83 -7.06 0.38 -16.44
C ILE A 83 -6.81 1.20 -15.17
N PHE A 84 -7.75 2.08 -14.78
CA PHE A 84 -7.59 2.94 -13.60
C PHE A 84 -7.69 2.17 -12.27
N LYS A 85 -8.53 1.13 -12.21
CA LYS A 85 -8.72 0.29 -11.01
C LYS A 85 -7.66 -0.82 -10.88
N ALA A 86 -6.93 -1.12 -11.95
CA ALA A 86 -5.86 -2.11 -11.92
C ALA A 86 -4.58 -1.55 -11.29
N ALA A 87 -3.82 -2.42 -10.64
CA ALA A 87 -2.47 -2.11 -10.20
C ALA A 87 -1.51 -2.02 -11.41
N PRO A 88 -0.52 -1.10 -11.38
CA PRO A 88 -0.17 -0.17 -10.29
C PRO A 88 -0.92 1.18 -10.32
N VAL A 89 -1.80 1.43 -11.29
CA VAL A 89 -2.46 2.74 -11.48
C VAL A 89 -3.37 3.09 -10.30
N ASN A 90 -4.05 2.11 -9.71
CA ASN A 90 -4.90 2.34 -8.54
C ASN A 90 -4.13 2.91 -7.34
N LEU A 91 -2.86 2.55 -7.17
CA LEU A 91 -2.01 3.05 -6.09
C LEU A 91 -1.82 4.57 -6.15
N ALA A 92 -1.95 5.18 -7.34
CA ALA A 92 -1.75 6.60 -7.55
C ALA A 92 -2.89 7.47 -7.01
N TRP A 93 -4.13 6.96 -6.99
CA TRP A 93 -5.32 7.78 -6.71
C TRP A 93 -6.28 7.17 -5.67
N GLU A 94 -6.15 5.88 -5.35
CA GLU A 94 -7.05 5.20 -4.42
C GLU A 94 -6.70 5.56 -2.96
N GLN A 95 -7.61 6.27 -2.29
CA GLN A 95 -7.39 6.80 -0.94
C GLN A 95 -7.17 5.70 0.11
N THR A 96 -7.79 4.52 -0.07
CA THR A 96 -7.62 3.35 0.81
C THR A 96 -6.20 2.80 0.77
N LEU A 97 -5.46 3.06 -0.32
CA LEU A 97 -4.09 2.62 -0.55
C LEU A 97 -3.07 3.76 -0.42
N ALA A 98 -3.46 4.90 0.17
CA ALA A 98 -2.60 6.09 0.29
C ALA A 98 -1.21 5.81 0.88
N LYS A 99 -1.09 4.89 1.84
CA LYS A 99 0.20 4.48 2.44
C LYS A 99 1.14 3.76 1.46
N LYS A 100 0.59 3.20 0.38
CA LYS A 100 1.33 2.51 -0.68
C LYS A 100 1.51 3.40 -1.93
N ASN A 101 1.06 4.65 -1.88
CA ASN A 101 1.14 5.56 -3.02
C ASN A 101 2.61 5.93 -3.29
N PRO A 102 3.18 5.54 -4.45
CA PRO A 102 4.59 5.81 -4.75
C PRO A 102 4.88 7.30 -4.89
N PHE A 103 3.91 8.12 -5.29
CA PHE A 103 4.07 9.57 -5.39
C PHE A 103 4.19 10.23 -4.02
N LYS A 104 3.38 9.81 -3.03
CA LYS A 104 3.48 10.32 -1.65
C LYS A 104 4.80 9.91 -1.01
N LYS A 105 5.21 8.65 -1.19
CA LYS A 105 6.52 8.16 -0.73
C LYS A 105 7.69 8.95 -1.34
N LEU A 106 7.60 9.31 -2.63
CA LEU A 106 8.63 10.12 -3.27
C LEU A 106 8.66 11.55 -2.73
N ALA A 107 7.50 12.17 -2.53
CA ALA A 107 7.39 13.50 -1.94
C ALA A 107 7.90 13.53 -0.49
N ASP A 108 7.55 12.52 0.32
CA ASP A 108 8.08 12.31 1.69
C ASP A 108 9.61 12.20 1.69
N LEU A 109 10.19 11.48 0.72
CA LEU A 109 11.63 11.27 0.62
C LEU A 109 12.40 12.53 0.18
N ARG A 110 11.76 13.38 -0.64
CA ARG A 110 12.32 14.64 -1.13
C ARG A 110 12.08 15.83 -0.19
N ASP A 111 11.22 15.66 0.82
CA ASP A 111 10.76 16.72 1.73
C ASP A 111 10.17 17.92 0.98
N ASP A 112 9.48 17.66 -0.13
CA ASP A 112 8.92 18.68 -1.03
C ASP A 112 7.40 18.82 -0.84
N VAL A 113 6.99 19.92 -0.21
CA VAL A 113 5.58 20.21 0.09
C VAL A 113 4.75 20.44 -1.18
N GLU A 114 5.34 21.05 -2.21
CA GLU A 114 4.63 21.30 -3.48
C GLU A 114 4.29 19.98 -4.17
N GLN A 115 5.16 18.97 -4.05
CA GLN A 115 4.88 17.65 -4.61
C GLN A 115 3.65 17.00 -3.99
N PHE A 116 3.34 17.21 -2.71
CA PHE A 116 2.11 16.68 -2.11
C PHE A 116 0.83 17.25 -2.76
N GLU A 117 0.83 18.54 -3.08
CA GLU A 117 -0.28 19.16 -3.80
C GLU A 117 -0.43 18.55 -5.19
N VAL A 118 0.68 18.33 -5.89
CA VAL A 118 0.68 17.67 -7.21
C VAL A 118 0.16 16.23 -7.11
N VAL A 119 0.44 15.49 -6.03
CA VAL A 119 -0.12 14.14 -5.83
C VAL A 119 -1.64 14.18 -5.71
N ASP A 120 -2.18 15.12 -4.94
CA ASP A 120 -3.62 15.20 -4.73
C ASP A 120 -4.34 15.71 -5.99
N GLU A 121 -3.73 16.60 -6.78
CA GLU A 121 -4.21 16.98 -8.12
C GLU A 121 -4.18 15.80 -9.11
N LEU A 122 -3.11 15.01 -9.11
CA LEU A 122 -2.99 13.79 -9.92
C LEU A 122 -4.09 12.78 -9.57
N ALA A 123 -4.29 12.53 -8.28
CA ALA A 123 -5.34 11.62 -7.81
C ALA A 123 -6.72 12.12 -8.23
N SER A 124 -6.98 13.42 -8.10
CA SER A 124 -8.24 14.04 -8.51
C SER A 124 -8.48 13.91 -10.02
N ALA A 125 -7.46 14.11 -10.85
CA ALA A 125 -7.58 13.97 -12.30
C ALA A 125 -7.99 12.54 -12.70
N ILE A 126 -7.35 11.51 -12.12
CA ILE A 126 -7.70 10.10 -12.42
C ILE A 126 -9.11 9.77 -11.91
N GLN A 127 -9.49 10.25 -10.72
CA GLN A 127 -10.84 10.06 -10.19
C GLN A 127 -11.92 10.71 -11.05
N LEU A 128 -11.68 11.93 -11.55
CA LEU A 128 -12.59 12.61 -12.46
C LEU A 128 -12.71 11.87 -13.80
N ALA A 129 -11.60 11.36 -14.34
CA ALA A 129 -11.63 10.52 -15.54
C ALA A 129 -12.48 9.25 -15.35
N ASP A 130 -12.31 8.53 -14.24
CA ASP A 130 -13.14 7.36 -13.88
C ASP A 130 -14.61 7.75 -13.72
N GLN A 131 -14.90 8.89 -13.07
CA GLN A 131 -16.26 9.37 -12.86
C GLN A 131 -16.97 9.68 -14.19
N TYR A 132 -16.28 10.32 -15.16
CA TYR A 132 -16.85 10.55 -16.48
C TYR A 132 -17.12 9.25 -17.24
N CYS A 133 -16.20 8.27 -17.16
CA CYS A 133 -16.39 6.96 -17.77
C CYS A 133 -17.59 6.24 -17.13
N TYR A 134 -17.70 6.26 -15.80
CA TYR A 134 -18.84 5.69 -15.08
C TYR A 134 -20.15 6.35 -15.50
N SER A 135 -20.20 7.68 -15.53
CA SER A 135 -21.40 8.41 -15.96
C SER A 135 -21.82 8.04 -17.40
N ASN A 136 -20.86 7.92 -18.33
CA ASN A 136 -21.15 7.54 -19.71
C ASN A 136 -21.81 6.15 -19.82
N THR A 137 -21.46 5.19 -18.96
CA THR A 137 -22.09 3.86 -18.92
C THR A 137 -23.60 3.94 -18.70
N PHE A 138 -24.09 4.89 -17.90
CA PHE A 138 -25.53 5.00 -17.56
C PHE A 138 -26.32 5.97 -18.43
N ILE A 139 -25.65 6.79 -19.26
CA ILE A 139 -26.32 7.82 -20.08
C ILE A 139 -27.40 7.23 -20.98
N TYR A 140 -27.17 6.03 -21.53
CA TYR A 140 -28.12 5.36 -22.44
C TYR A 140 -29.39 4.85 -21.75
N THR A 141 -29.38 4.77 -20.41
CA THR A 141 -30.50 4.25 -19.61
C THR A 141 -31.26 5.34 -18.86
N GLN A 142 -30.78 6.59 -18.89
CA GLN A 142 -31.39 7.69 -18.14
C GLN A 142 -32.40 8.47 -18.99
N PRO A 143 -33.56 8.84 -18.43
CA PRO A 143 -34.53 9.67 -19.13
C PRO A 143 -33.92 11.05 -19.44
N GLY A 144 -33.94 11.43 -20.72
CA GLY A 144 -33.37 12.69 -21.22
C GLY A 144 -32.02 12.60 -21.94
N ASN A 145 -31.50 11.38 -22.22
CA ASN A 145 -30.27 11.09 -22.99
C ASN A 145 -29.22 12.23 -22.92
N GLY A 146 -28.52 12.31 -21.79
CA GLY A 146 -27.41 13.24 -21.63
C GLY A 146 -26.35 13.09 -22.73
N LYS A 147 -25.51 14.11 -22.93
CA LYS A 147 -24.41 14.03 -23.91
C LYS A 147 -23.28 13.17 -23.38
N VAL A 148 -22.83 12.19 -24.16
CA VAL A 148 -21.64 11.38 -23.87
C VAL A 148 -20.42 12.28 -23.78
N LYS A 149 -19.69 12.17 -22.66
CA LYS A 149 -18.50 12.99 -22.38
C LYS A 149 -17.24 12.27 -22.79
N ILE A 150 -16.70 12.60 -23.96
CA ILE A 150 -15.45 11.98 -24.48
C ILE A 150 -14.26 12.90 -24.29
N LYS A 151 -14.44 14.23 -24.35
CA LYS A 151 -13.34 15.19 -24.31
C LYS A 151 -12.78 15.36 -22.89
N GLU A 152 -13.67 15.38 -21.92
CA GLU A 152 -13.39 15.58 -20.51
C GLU A 152 -12.51 14.46 -19.93
N PRO A 153 -12.84 13.16 -20.06
CA PRO A 153 -11.94 12.10 -19.59
C PRO A 153 -10.57 12.12 -20.28
N LYS A 154 -10.51 12.45 -21.59
CA LYS A 154 -9.23 12.59 -22.31
C LYS A 154 -8.35 13.70 -21.72
N GLN A 155 -8.94 14.85 -21.42
CA GLN A 155 -8.23 15.98 -20.81
C GLN A 155 -7.71 15.61 -19.42
N GLN A 156 -8.53 14.94 -18.59
CA GLN A 156 -8.12 14.52 -17.26
C GLN A 156 -6.97 13.51 -17.28
N VAL A 157 -7.00 12.54 -18.22
CA VAL A 157 -5.89 11.59 -18.41
C VAL A 157 -4.62 12.31 -18.86
N ALA A 158 -4.72 13.30 -19.75
CA ALA A 158 -3.58 14.10 -20.19
C ALA A 158 -2.97 14.92 -19.04
N ILE A 159 -3.80 15.53 -18.19
CA ILE A 159 -3.35 16.25 -16.98
C ILE A 159 -2.62 15.29 -16.04
N ALA A 160 -3.22 14.12 -15.75
CA ALA A 160 -2.59 13.12 -14.88
C ALA A 160 -1.19 12.73 -15.40
N VAL A 161 -1.09 12.46 -16.70
CA VAL A 161 0.17 12.17 -17.36
C VAL A 161 1.19 13.30 -17.25
N GLN A 162 0.77 14.55 -17.48
CA GLN A 162 1.63 15.73 -17.36
C GLN A 162 2.20 15.86 -15.93
N LYS A 163 1.36 15.64 -14.91
CA LYS A 163 1.81 15.69 -13.52
C LYS A 163 2.82 14.57 -13.21
N ILE A 164 2.58 13.36 -13.72
CA ILE A 164 3.54 12.24 -13.56
C ILE A 164 4.88 12.56 -14.24
N GLU A 165 4.86 13.17 -15.42
CA GLU A 165 6.10 13.58 -16.10
C GLU A 165 6.86 14.65 -15.31
N GLY A 166 6.16 15.57 -14.63
CA GLY A 166 6.78 16.50 -13.69
C GLY A 166 7.52 15.81 -12.54
N PHE A 167 6.98 14.72 -11.99
CA PHE A 167 7.65 13.91 -10.97
C PHE A 167 8.93 13.20 -11.46
N LEU A 168 8.99 12.90 -12.75
CA LEU A 168 10.08 12.14 -13.38
C LEU A 168 11.21 13.03 -13.91
N GLN A 169 11.02 14.35 -13.97
CA GLN A 169 12.09 15.28 -14.34
C GLN A 169 13.16 15.33 -13.24
N PRO A 170 14.45 15.38 -13.61
CA PRO A 170 15.51 15.62 -12.65
C PRO A 170 15.32 17.01 -12.03
N GLN A 171 15.29 17.07 -10.70
CA GLN A 171 15.28 18.29 -9.91
C GLN A 171 16.67 18.95 -9.91
#